data_AF-A0A2V7AKA5-F1
#
_entry.id   AF-A0A2V7AKA5-F1
#
_cell.length_a   1.000
_cell.length_b   1.000
_cell.length_c   1.000
_cell.angle_alpha   90.00
_cell.angle_beta   90.00
_cell.angle_gamma   90.00
#
_symmetry.space_group_name_H-M   'P 1'
#
loop_
_entity.id
_entity.type
_entity.pdbx_description
1 polymer ?
#
loop_
_entity_poly.entity_id
_entity_poly.type
_entity_poly.pdbx_seq_one_letter_code
_entity_poly.pdbx_strand_id
1 'polypeptide(L)' 'MSVCVQCAQPTLGPDDLCSHHTVGHGADWATGNRIMCDFLHRGVVPAAMPDDVPDPSIEFLVDTLEVALTP' A
#
# COMPACT_ATOMS: atom_id res chain seq x y z
N MET A 1 4.21 7.33 -27.70
CA MET A 1 4.58 7.30 -26.28
C MET A 1 3.31 7.65 -25.52
N SER A 2 2.63 6.65 -24.97
CA SER A 2 1.45 6.88 -24.12
C SER A 2 1.89 7.37 -22.75
N VAL A 3 0.98 8.05 -22.05
CA VAL A 3 1.18 8.53 -20.69
C VAL A 3 0.19 7.83 -19.77
N CYS A 4 0.64 7.52 -18.56
CA CYS A 4 -0.17 6.87 -17.54
C CYS A 4 -1.37 7.77 -17.17
N VAL A 5 -2.59 7.25 -17.21
CA VAL A 5 -3.80 8.02 -16.89
C VAL A 5 -3.88 8.45 -15.41
N GLN A 6 -3.08 7.83 -14.53
CA GLN A 6 -3.04 8.13 -13.09
C GLN A 6 -1.98 9.17 -12.70
N CYS A 7 -0.82 9.18 -13.36
CA CYS A 7 0.32 10.02 -12.93
C CYS A 7 1.06 10.75 -14.06
N ALA A 8 0.58 10.62 -15.31
CA ALA A 8 1.14 11.23 -16.51
C ALA A 8 2.61 10.84 -16.84
N GLN A 9 3.19 9.85 -16.15
CA GLN A 9 4.51 9.31 -16.49
C GLN A 9 4.47 8.47 -17.78
N PRO A 10 5.58 8.37 -18.54
CA PRO A 10 5.63 7.55 -19.74
C PRO A 10 5.37 6.07 -19.45
N THR A 11 4.59 5.42 -20.32
CA THR A 11 4.36 3.97 -20.25
C THR A 11 5.35 3.22 -21.13
N LEU A 12 5.72 1.99 -20.71
CA LEU A 12 6.66 1.13 -21.45
C LEU A 12 6.00 0.46 -22.67
N GLY A 13 4.67 0.55 -22.80
CA GLY A 13 3.87 -0.08 -23.85
C GLY A 13 2.56 0.67 -24.09
N PRO A 14 1.66 0.13 -24.94
CA PRO A 14 0.38 0.74 -25.26
C PRO A 14 -0.61 0.77 -24.08
N ASP A 15 -0.23 0.24 -22.92
CA ASP A 15 -1.05 0.26 -21.71
C ASP A 15 -1.30 1.69 -21.21
N ASP A 16 -2.48 1.90 -20.63
CA ASP A 16 -2.89 3.17 -20.03
C ASP A 16 -2.24 3.42 -18.65
N LEU A 17 -1.57 2.41 -18.08
CA LEU A 17 -0.94 2.45 -16.76
C LEU A 17 0.55 2.11 -16.85
N CYS A 18 1.38 2.84 -16.09
CA CYS A 18 2.82 2.54 -16.00
C CYS A 18 3.10 1.37 -15.04
N SER A 19 4.31 0.81 -15.07
CA SER A 19 4.72 -0.33 -14.24
C SER A 19 4.41 -0.17 -12.75
N HIS A 20 4.51 1.05 -12.21
CA HIS A 20 4.17 1.36 -10.82
C HIS A 20 2.67 1.23 -10.50
N HIS A 21 1.80 1.43 -11.49
CA HIS A 21 0.36 1.31 -11.36
C HIS A 21 -0.21 0.02 -11.96
N THR A 22 0.56 -0.73 -12.77
CA THR A 22 0.20 -2.08 -13.22
C THR A 22 0.55 -3.14 -12.17
N VAL A 23 1.59 -2.92 -11.38
CA VAL A 23 1.92 -3.74 -10.20
C VAL A 23 0.99 -3.30 -9.08
N GLY A 24 -0.26 -3.75 -9.13
CA GLY A 24 -1.27 -3.45 -8.13
C GLY A 24 -0.74 -3.73 -6.73
N HIS A 25 -0.42 -2.68 -5.98
CA HIS A 25 -0.40 -2.77 -4.53
C HIS A 25 -1.87 -2.91 -4.11
N GLY A 26 -2.19 -4.10 -3.60
CA GLY A 26 -3.54 -4.65 -3.39
C GLY A 26 -4.43 -3.96 -2.37
N ALA A 27 -4.25 -2.66 -2.12
CA ALA A 27 -5.24 -1.83 -1.46
C ALA A 27 -5.59 -0.68 -2.42
N ASP A 28 -6.86 -0.56 -2.78
CA ASP A 28 -7.27 0.61 -3.53
C ASP A 28 -6.94 1.86 -2.69
N TRP A 29 -6.10 2.73 -3.23
CA TRP A 29 -5.60 3.93 -2.55
C TRP A 29 -6.74 4.76 -1.96
N ALA A 30 -7.88 4.79 -2.64
CA ALA A 30 -9.04 5.55 -2.22
C ALA A 30 -9.67 4.97 -0.95
N THR A 31 -9.80 3.64 -0.80
CA THR A 31 -10.32 3.02 0.42
C THR A 31 -9.29 3.01 1.53
N GLY A 32 -8.00 2.86 1.23
CA GLY A 32 -6.93 3.04 2.22
C GLY A 32 -7.01 4.43 2.86
N ASN A 33 -7.10 5.48 2.03
CA ASN A 33 -7.27 6.85 2.52
C ASN A 33 -8.59 7.07 3.24
N ARG A 34 -9.70 6.51 2.75
CA ARG A 34 -11.00 6.62 3.41
C ARG A 34 -10.96 6.03 4.82
N ILE A 35 -10.38 4.84 4.97
CA ILE A 35 -10.22 4.19 6.28
C ILE A 35 -9.41 5.08 7.23
N MET A 36 -8.27 5.61 6.76
CA MET A 36 -7.43 6.50 7.55
C MET A 36 -8.15 7.80 7.94
N CYS A 37 -8.86 8.43 6.99
CA CYS A 37 -9.62 9.66 7.25
C CYS A 37 -10.79 9.42 8.21
N ASP A 38 -11.51 8.32 8.08
CA ASP A 38 -12.61 7.97 8.98
C ASP A 38 -12.09 7.69 10.40
N PHE A 39 -10.92 7.05 10.55
CA PHE A 39 -10.28 6.88 11.84
C PHE A 39 -9.88 8.23 12.46
N LEU A 40 -9.12 9.05 11.74
CA LEU A 40 -8.57 10.31 12.24
C LEU A 40 -9.63 11.37 12.52
N HIS A 41 -10.66 11.47 11.68
CA HIS A 41 -11.64 12.55 11.77
C HIS A 41 -12.96 12.11 12.41
N ARG A 42 -13.29 10.81 12.39
CA ARG A 42 -14.60 10.30 12.84
C ARG A 42 -14.51 9.22 13.89
N GLY A 43 -13.30 8.74 14.21
CA GLY A 43 -13.09 7.68 15.20
C GLY A 43 -13.68 6.31 14.79
N VAL A 44 -13.89 6.07 13.50
CA VAL A 44 -14.40 4.78 13.01
C VAL A 44 -13.25 3.79 12.95
N VAL A 45 -13.36 2.69 13.69
CA VAL A 45 -12.40 1.57 13.65
C VAL A 45 -13.00 0.50 12.73
N PRO A 46 -12.31 0.11 11.64
CA PRO A 46 -12.75 -1.02 10.83
C PRO A 46 -12.87 -2.27 11.70
N ALA A 47 -13.95 -3.04 11.51
CA ALA A 47 -14.02 -4.37 12.12
C ALA A 47 -12.80 -5.19 11.66
N ALA A 48 -12.11 -5.83 12.59
CA ALA A 48 -10.94 -6.65 12.28
C ALA A 48 -11.27 -7.60 11.12
N MET A 49 -10.40 -7.61 10.09
CA MET A 49 -10.58 -8.54 8.99
C MET A 49 -10.45 -9.97 9.53
N PRO A 50 -11.30 -10.92 9.11
CA PRO A 50 -11.21 -12.30 9.53
C PRO A 50 -10.08 -12.98 8.74
N ASP A 51 -8.84 -12.63 9.07
CA ASP A 51 -7.61 -13.39 8.81
C ASP A 51 -6.43 -12.52 9.27
N ASP A 52 -6.18 -12.52 10.59
CA ASP A 52 -4.84 -12.26 11.13
C ASP A 52 -3.93 -13.43 10.73
N VAL A 53 -3.67 -13.58 9.43
CA VAL A 53 -2.47 -14.28 8.99
C VAL A 53 -1.35 -13.28 9.24
N PRO A 54 -0.41 -13.56 10.17
CA PRO A 54 0.71 -12.67 10.41
C PRO A 54 1.38 -12.37 9.08
N ASP A 55 1.45 -11.09 8.70
CA ASP A 55 2.19 -10.67 7.52
C ASP A 55 3.69 -10.85 7.85
N PRO A 56 4.37 -11.86 7.28
CA PRO A 56 5.76 -12.16 7.63
C PRO A 56 6.71 -11.02 7.22
N SER A 57 6.26 -10.08 6.39
CA SER A 57 7.03 -8.89 6.03
C SER A 57 7.14 -7.89 7.18
N ILE A 58 6.14 -7.81 8.06
CA ILE A 58 6.19 -6.97 9.27
C ILE A 58 7.19 -7.55 10.28
N GLU A 59 7.16 -8.87 10.50
CA GLU A 59 8.12 -9.53 11.41
C GLU A 59 9.56 -9.37 10.93
N PHE A 60 9.82 -9.53 9.62
CA PHE A 60 11.16 -9.33 9.05
C PHE A 60 11.66 -7.88 9.21
N LEU A 61 10.78 -6.88 9.11
CA LEU A 61 11.13 -5.48 9.33
C LEU A 61 11.44 -5.20 10.81
N VAL A 62 10.70 -5.81 11.74
CA VAL A 62 10.94 -5.69 13.18
C VAL A 62 12.27 -6.34 13.57
N ASP A 63 12.53 -7.56 13.12
CA ASP A 63 13.80 -8.28 13.38
C ASP A 63 15.01 -7.50 12.86
N THR A 64 14.90 -6.93 11.66
CA THR A 64 15.98 -6.12 11.07
C THR A 64 16.24 -4.85 11.90
N LEU A 65 15.19 -4.25 12.45
CA LEU A 65 15.28 -3.07 13.30
C LEU A 65 15.89 -3.39 14.66
N GLU A 66 15.52 -4.52 15.27
CA GLU A 66 16.08 -4.99 16.54
C GLU A 66 17.58 -5.30 16.40
N VAL A 67 17.98 -5.99 15.32
CA VAL A 67 19.40 -6.25 15.01
C VAL A 67 20.19 -4.95 14.82
N ALA A 68 19.60 -3.93 14.20
CA ALA A 68 20.25 -2.63 14.00
C ALA A 68 20.40 -1.80 15.29
N LEU A 69 19.60 -2.10 16.33
CA LEU A 69 19.57 -1.36 17.60
C LEU A 69 20.38 -2.05 18.71
N THR A 70 20.77 -3.31 18.54
CA THR A 70 21.72 -3.99 19.43
C THR A 70 23.16 -3.82 18.90
N PRO A 71 24.08 -3.18 19.64
CA PRO A 71 25.47 -2.95 19.22
C PRO A 71 26.33 -4.22 19.19
#